data_AF-A0A8T3LPY2-F1
#
_entry.id   AF-A0A8T3LPY2-F1
#
_cell.length_a   1.000
_cell.length_b   1.000
_cell.length_c   1.000
_cell.angle_alpha   90.00
_cell.angle_beta   90.00
_cell.angle_gamma   90.00
#
_symmetry.space_group_name_H-M   'P 1'
#
loop_
_entity.id
_entity.type
_entity.pdbx_description
1 polymer ?
#
loop_
_entity_poly.entity_id
_entity_poly.type
_entity_poly.pdbx_seq_one_letter_code
_entity_poly.pdbx_strand_id
1 'polypeptide(L)'
;AAIRAAWLAIAHAVAQNGRPTALLGPLAPFHFEGMPPSRWVLRMHFLLLDCRDEVRRQRSEARPPWRARDIEEQLAWASWLRGHIDDNIDTNSTSVDETAASVAAWIRTRLRL
;
A
#
# COMPACT_ATOMS: atom_id res chain seq x y z
N ALA A 1 -6.74 -10.42 -10.75
CA ALA A 1 -5.46 -10.47 -11.51
C ALA A 1 -5.38 -9.40 -12.60
N ALA A 2 -6.33 -9.35 -13.56
CA ALA A 2 -6.29 -8.43 -14.71
C ALA A 2 -6.09 -6.94 -14.35
N ILE A 3 -6.84 -6.42 -13.37
CA ILE A 3 -6.73 -5.01 -12.94
C ILE A 3 -5.33 -4.69 -12.39
N ARG A 4 -4.73 -5.58 -11.58
CA ARG A 4 -3.39 -5.36 -11.02
C ARG A 4 -2.31 -5.41 -12.10
N ALA A 5 -2.44 -6.32 -13.06
CA ALA A 5 -1.54 -6.39 -14.21
C ALA A 5 -1.61 -5.12 -15.06
N ALA A 6 -2.81 -4.55 -15.27
CA ALA A 6 -2.98 -3.29 -15.98
C ALA A 6 -2.30 -2.12 -15.24
N TRP A 7 -2.50 -2.00 -13.92
CA TRP A 7 -1.81 -0.98 -13.12
C TRP A 7 -0.29 -1.14 -13.14
N LEU A 8 0.21 -2.37 -13.14
CA LEU A 8 1.64 -2.63 -13.23
C LEU A 8 2.20 -2.25 -14.60
N ALA A 9 1.45 -2.48 -15.69
CA ALA A 9 1.82 -2.03 -17.02
C ALA A 9 1.87 -0.49 -17.12
N ILE A 10 0.90 0.20 -16.51
CA ILE A 10 0.90 1.68 -16.43
C ILE A 10 2.12 2.18 -15.64
N ALA A 11 2.37 1.61 -14.45
CA ALA A 11 3.52 1.97 -13.63
C ALA A 11 4.84 1.74 -14.36
N HIS A 12 4.95 0.65 -15.12
CA HIS A 12 6.10 0.38 -15.97
C HIS A 12 6.27 1.45 -17.06
N ALA A 13 5.20 1.82 -17.78
CA ALA A 13 5.26 2.86 -18.80
C ALA A 13 5.72 4.22 -18.24
N VAL A 14 5.26 4.60 -17.04
CA VAL A 14 5.71 5.81 -16.35
C VAL A 14 7.19 5.69 -15.96
N ALA A 15 7.61 4.54 -15.42
CA ALA A 15 9.00 4.28 -15.03
C ALA A 15 9.97 4.33 -16.22
N GLN A 16 9.56 3.90 -17.41
CA GLN A 16 10.37 4.02 -18.64
C GLN A 16 10.70 5.47 -18.99
N ASN A 17 9.91 6.44 -18.53
CA ASN A 17 10.17 7.87 -18.70
C ASN A 17 11.04 8.47 -17.57
N GLY A 18 11.73 7.62 -16.79
CA GLY A 18 12.58 8.05 -15.68
C GLY A 18 11.81 8.56 -14.47
N ARG A 19 10.49 8.31 -14.41
CA ARG A 19 9.62 8.79 -13.33
C ARG A 19 9.22 7.66 -12.39
N PRO A 20 9.52 7.75 -11.09
CA PRO A 20 9.07 6.76 -10.13
C PRO A 20 7.54 6.78 -10.00
N THR A 21 6.93 5.63 -9.68
CA THR A 21 5.49 5.48 -9.48
C THR A 21 5.20 4.88 -8.11
N ALA A 22 4.20 5.42 -7.42
CA ALA A 22 3.64 4.83 -6.20
C ALA A 22 2.21 4.35 -6.48
N LEU A 23 1.91 3.11 -6.10
CA LEU A 23 0.57 2.54 -6.17
C LEU A 23 -0.02 2.46 -4.76
N LEU A 24 -1.24 2.97 -4.58
CA LEU A 24 -1.94 2.98 -3.29
C LEU A 24 -3.14 2.04 -3.34
N GLY A 25 -3.23 1.11 -2.38
CA GLY A 25 -4.37 0.21 -2.28
C GLY A 25 -4.11 -1.01 -1.39
N PRO A 26 -5.09 -1.94 -1.31
CA PRO A 26 -4.96 -3.20 -0.60
C PRO A 26 -4.05 -4.16 -1.40
N LEU A 27 -2.76 -3.85 -1.42
CA LEU A 27 -1.73 -4.54 -2.18
C LEU A 27 -0.81 -5.32 -1.24
N ALA A 28 -0.23 -6.41 -1.73
CA ALA A 28 0.69 -7.27 -1.01
C ALA A 28 1.70 -7.86 -2.00
N PRO A 29 2.90 -8.28 -1.55
CA PRO A 29 3.93 -8.82 -2.43
C PRO A 29 3.42 -9.96 -3.34
N PHE A 30 2.73 -10.96 -2.76
CA PHE A 30 2.21 -12.12 -3.50
C PHE A 30 1.22 -11.75 -4.61
N HIS A 31 0.61 -10.56 -4.55
CA HIS A 31 -0.28 -10.10 -5.61
C HIS A 31 0.42 -9.86 -6.94
N PHE A 32 1.75 -9.73 -6.95
CA PHE A 32 2.55 -9.40 -8.14
C PHE A 32 3.52 -10.53 -8.54
N GLU A 33 3.66 -11.56 -7.71
CA GLU A 33 4.44 -12.75 -8.03
C GLU A 33 3.89 -13.44 -9.28
N GLY A 34 4.79 -13.85 -10.18
CA GLY A 34 4.43 -14.54 -11.42
C GLY A 34 3.69 -13.71 -12.46
N MET A 35 3.41 -12.42 -12.23
CA MET A 35 2.75 -11.57 -13.22
C MET A 35 3.69 -11.25 -14.40
N PRO A 36 3.28 -11.39 -15.67
CA PRO A 36 4.15 -11.08 -16.80
C PRO A 36 4.77 -9.67 -16.75
N PRO A 37 4.07 -8.62 -16.30
CA PRO A 37 4.68 -7.29 -16.19
C PRO A 37 5.68 -7.13 -15.05
N SER A 38 5.73 -8.02 -14.05
CA SER A 38 6.70 -7.92 -12.94
C SER A 38 8.14 -8.11 -13.40
N ARG A 39 8.36 -8.82 -14.51
CA ARG A 39 9.68 -8.95 -15.16
C ARG A 39 10.28 -7.62 -15.60
N TRP A 40 9.44 -6.60 -15.79
CA TRP A 40 9.86 -5.28 -16.25
C TRP A 40 10.10 -4.29 -15.10
N VAL A 41 9.89 -4.73 -13.85
CA VAL A 41 10.07 -3.91 -12.65
C VAL A 41 11.22 -4.51 -11.86
N LEU A 42 12.39 -3.86 -11.94
CA LEU A 42 13.63 -4.35 -11.33
C LEU A 42 13.55 -4.43 -9.80
N ARG A 43 12.83 -3.49 -9.16
CA ARG A 43 12.67 -3.42 -7.70
C ARG A 43 11.30 -2.86 -7.36
N MET A 44 10.56 -3.59 -6.51
CA MET A 44 9.34 -3.11 -5.88
C MET A 44 9.61 -2.93 -4.39
N HIS A 45 9.13 -1.81 -3.84
CA HIS A 45 9.18 -1.53 -2.42
C HIS A 45 7.75 -1.49 -1.90
N PHE A 46 7.51 -2.10 -0.74
CA PHE A 46 6.20 -2.13 -0.09
C PHE A 46 6.29 -1.36 1.21
N LEU A 47 5.30 -0.52 1.45
CA LEU A 47 5.15 0.25 2.68
C LEU A 47 3.75 0.01 3.21
N LEU A 48 3.67 -0.46 4.45
CA LEU A 48 2.41 -0.67 5.13
C LEU A 48 2.03 0.59 5.92
N LEU A 49 0.84 1.15 5.63
CA LEU A 49 0.19 2.13 6.50
C LEU A 49 -0.75 1.38 7.43
N ASP A 50 -0.42 1.31 8.72
CA ASP A 50 -1.20 0.54 9.68
C ASP A 50 -1.57 1.33 10.93
N CYS A 51 -2.56 0.84 11.65
CA CYS A 51 -2.97 1.29 12.96
C CYS A 51 -3.45 0.08 13.75
N ARG A 52 -3.61 0.25 15.07
CA ARG A 52 -4.16 -0.81 15.92
C ARG A 52 -5.58 -1.17 15.47
N ASP A 53 -5.95 -2.42 15.74
CA ASP A 53 -7.21 -3.01 15.30
C ASP A 53 -8.43 -2.24 15.85
N GLU A 54 -8.36 -1.71 17.07
CA GLU A 54 -9.42 -0.88 17.65
C GLU A 54 -9.60 0.44 16.88
N VAL A 55 -8.49 1.09 16.51
CA VAL A 55 -8.50 2.33 15.72
C VAL A 55 -9.04 2.07 14.32
N ARG A 56 -8.63 0.95 13.69
CA ARG A 56 -9.11 0.54 12.38
C ARG A 56 -10.61 0.29 12.38
N ARG A 57 -11.12 -0.46 13.37
CA ARG A 57 -12.55 -0.72 13.55
C ARG A 57 -13.33 0.58 13.68
N GLN A 58 -12.95 1.43 14.62
CA GLN A 58 -13.60 2.73 14.85
C GLN A 58 -13.63 3.58 13.57
N ARG A 59 -12.48 3.69 12.86
CA ARG A 59 -12.39 4.45 11.61
C ARG A 59 -13.19 3.84 10.48
N SER A 60 -13.37 2.52 10.43
CA SER A 60 -14.18 1.85 9.41
C SER A 60 -15.67 2.00 9.69
N GLU A 61 -16.10 1.90 10.94
CA GLU A 61 -17.50 2.10 11.36
C GLU A 61 -17.97 3.55 11.15
N ALA A 62 -17.08 4.52 11.32
CA ALA A 62 -17.38 5.94 11.07
C ALA A 62 -17.48 6.31 9.58
N ARG A 63 -17.18 5.40 8.64
CA ARG A 63 -17.28 5.66 7.20
C ARG A 63 -18.73 5.58 6.73
N PRO A 64 -19.06 6.16 5.56
CA PRO A 64 -20.36 5.96 4.93
C PRO A 64 -20.69 4.46 4.77
N PRO A 65 -21.98 4.06 4.79
CA PRO A 65 -22.39 2.65 4.81
C PRO A 65 -21.78 1.77 3.72
N TRP A 66 -21.55 2.33 2.52
CA TRP A 66 -20.93 1.60 1.41
C TRP A 66 -19.44 1.28 1.62
N ARG A 67 -18.77 1.92 2.59
CA ARG A 67 -17.39 1.63 3.04
C ARG A 67 -17.30 1.00 4.44
N ALA A 68 -18.34 1.14 5.26
CA ALA A 68 -18.42 0.53 6.59
C ALA A 68 -18.89 -0.93 6.48
N ARG A 69 -18.09 -1.76 5.82
CA ARG A 69 -18.39 -3.17 5.52
C ARG A 69 -17.16 -4.04 5.66
N ASP A 70 -17.36 -5.34 5.85
CA ASP A 70 -16.30 -6.36 5.86
C ASP A 70 -15.18 -6.07 6.90
N ILE A 71 -15.54 -5.53 8.06
CA ILE A 71 -14.57 -5.04 9.06
C ILE A 71 -13.67 -6.15 9.58
N GLU A 72 -14.23 -7.33 9.90
CA GLU A 72 -13.44 -8.48 10.36
C GLU A 72 -12.44 -8.94 9.29
N GLU A 73 -12.83 -8.94 8.02
CA GLU A 73 -11.93 -9.26 6.90
C GLU A 73 -10.81 -8.21 6.78
N GLN A 74 -11.13 -6.93 6.96
CA GLN A 74 -10.13 -5.86 6.96
C GLN A 74 -9.13 -5.98 8.13
N LEU A 75 -9.58 -6.44 9.31
CA LEU A 75 -8.73 -6.67 10.48
C LEU A 75 -7.84 -7.90 10.28
N ALA A 76 -8.41 -9.01 9.81
CA ALA A 76 -7.65 -10.21 9.46
C ALA A 76 -6.58 -9.92 8.40
N TRP A 77 -6.93 -9.11 7.39
CA TRP A 77 -5.99 -8.67 6.36
C TRP A 77 -4.87 -7.79 6.91
N ALA A 78 -5.19 -6.83 7.79
CA ALA A 78 -4.19 -6.00 8.44
C ALA A 78 -3.20 -6.85 9.28
N SER A 79 -3.73 -7.82 10.03
CA SER A 79 -2.92 -8.76 10.80
C SER A 79 -1.98 -9.57 9.90
N TRP A 80 -2.49 -10.08 8.77
CA TRP A 80 -1.66 -10.77 7.80
C TRP A 80 -0.55 -9.86 7.24
N LEU A 81 -0.87 -8.62 6.86
CA LEU A 81 0.10 -7.67 6.31
C LEU A 81 1.25 -7.35 7.27
N ARG A 82 0.97 -7.22 8.57
CA ARG A 82 2.00 -6.97 9.60
C ARG A 82 3.07 -8.06 9.64
N GLY A 83 2.74 -9.29 9.24
CA GLY A 83 3.70 -10.40 9.16
C GLY A 83 4.42 -10.53 7.82
N HIS A 84 4.05 -9.74 6.80
CA HIS A 84 4.54 -9.91 5.42
C HIS A 84 5.12 -8.63 4.78
N ILE A 85 5.00 -7.47 5.44
CA ILE A 85 5.60 -6.21 5.01
C ILE A 85 6.38 -5.62 6.18
N ASP A 86 7.70 -5.56 6.02
CA ASP A 86 8.61 -5.10 7.07
C ASP A 86 8.51 -3.59 7.30
N ASP A 87 8.53 -2.82 6.21
CA ASP A 87 8.45 -1.36 6.26
C ASP A 87 7.01 -0.92 6.59
N ASN A 88 6.85 -0.26 7.73
CA ASN A 88 5.56 0.26 8.17
C ASN A 88 5.64 1.70 8.66
N ILE A 89 4.51 2.40 8.56
CA ILE A 89 4.25 3.69 9.23
C ILE A 89 3.01 3.52 10.08
N ASP A 90 3.16 3.85 11.36
CA ASP A 90 2.07 3.94 12.33
C ASP A 90 1.18 5.16 12.02
N THR A 91 -0.13 4.91 11.94
CA THR A 91 -1.18 5.90 11.67
C THR A 91 -2.21 6.01 12.81
N ASN A 92 -1.92 5.50 14.01
CA ASN A 92 -2.81 5.52 15.17
C ASN A 92 -3.21 6.96 15.56
N SER A 93 -2.23 7.85 15.66
CA SER A 93 -2.42 9.21 16.19
C SER A 93 -1.77 10.32 15.34
N THR A 94 -1.09 9.95 14.26
CA THR A 94 -0.50 10.89 13.29
C THR A 94 -1.57 11.55 12.44
N SER A 95 -1.37 12.83 12.17
CA SER A 95 -2.20 13.55 11.21
C SER A 95 -1.99 13.03 9.78
N VAL A 96 -2.91 13.39 8.89
CA VAL A 96 -2.79 13.07 7.46
C VAL A 96 -1.53 13.68 6.86
N ASP A 97 -1.21 14.93 7.23
CA ASP A 97 -0.05 15.64 6.69
C ASP A 97 1.28 15.04 7.17
N GLU A 98 1.38 14.68 8.45
CA GLU A 98 2.56 13.99 8.99
C GLU A 98 2.74 12.61 8.36
N THR A 99 1.64 11.88 8.15
CA THR A 99 1.67 10.57 7.48
C THR A 99 2.15 10.74 6.04
N ALA A 100 1.60 11.72 5.30
CA ALA A 100 2.00 12.00 3.92
C ALA A 100 3.48 12.41 3.82
N ALA A 101 3.95 13.24 4.75
CA ALA A 101 5.36 13.62 4.83
C ALA A 101 6.27 12.42 5.09
N SER A 102 5.86 11.52 5.98
CA SER A 102 6.60 10.29 6.32
C SER A 102 6.66 9.33 5.12
N VAL A 103 5.55 9.16 4.40
CA VAL A 103 5.50 8.38 3.16
C VAL A 103 6.43 8.99 2.11
N ALA A 104 6.37 10.31 1.90
CA ALA A 104 7.23 10.98 0.93
C ALA A 104 8.72 10.83 1.27
N ALA A 105 9.09 10.94 2.55
CA ALA A 105 10.46 10.74 3.02
C ALA A 105 10.92 9.29 2.80
N TRP A 106 10.07 8.30 3.08
CA TRP A 106 10.36 6.89 2.82
C TRP A 106 10.57 6.62 1.32
N ILE A 107 9.72 7.17 0.45
CA ILE A 107 9.85 7.02 -1.02
C ILE A 107 11.20 7.57 -1.49
N ARG A 108 11.56 8.80 -1.10
CA ARG A 108 12.83 9.42 -1.49
C ARG A 108 14.03 8.58 -1.02
N THR A 109 13.97 8.08 0.20
CA THR A 109 15.03 7.21 0.77
C THR A 109 15.17 5.90 -0.01
N ARG A 110 14.06 5.20 -0.30
CA ARG A 110 14.10 3.90 -1.00
C ARG A 110 14.51 4.02 -2.47
N LEU A 111 14.06 5.09 -3.13
CA LEU A 111 14.33 5.32 -4.56
C LEU A 111 15.59 6.14 -4.82
N ARG A 112 16.28 6.61 -3.77
CA ARG A 112 17.48 7.46 -3.83
C ARG A 112 17.24 8.74 -4.65
N LEU A 113 16.11 9.39 -4.37
CA LEU A 113 15.68 10.68 -4.96
C LEU A 113 16.04 11.86 -4.05
#